data_AF-A0A0B7MNC9-F1
#
_entry.id   AF-A0A0B7MNC9-F1
#
_cell.length_a   1.000
_cell.length_b   1.000
_cell.length_c   1.000
_cell.angle_alpha   90.00
_cell.angle_beta   90.00
_cell.angle_gamma   90.00
#
_symmetry.space_group_name_H-M   'P 1'
#
loop_
_entity.id
_entity.type
_entity.pdbx_description
1 polymer ?
#
loop_
_entity_poly.entity_id
_entity_poly.type
_entity_poly.pdbx_seq_one_letter_code
_entity_poly.pdbx_strand_id
1 'polypeptide(L)'
;MYDPNNSIPQFHPSGNAEVDLRMRASQQRVHQERREHRPKNTTNTYDSMQKEFLAWCDRTFGAEDPARQTVNGSKVVYYIENELCKRKKLRLKRGEDPNATLSVNTIEIHLAAIVDLWRDQRNRGINSFPHPRIECEQFMDTLARKESKKKRDEYHDRAALTIGDGYTTIE
;
A
#
# COMPACT_ATOMS: atom_id res chain seq x y z
N MET A 1 -0.14 20.14 -22.77
CA MET A 1 0.04 20.20 -21.31
C MET A 1 -0.14 18.80 -20.76
N TYR A 2 0.92 18.24 -20.18
CA TYR A 2 0.93 16.91 -19.56
C TYR A 2 0.35 17.07 -18.14
N ASP A 3 -0.79 16.42 -17.86
CA ASP A 3 -1.33 16.33 -16.51
C ASP A 3 -0.67 15.12 -15.81
N PRO A 4 0.21 15.34 -14.82
CA PRO A 4 0.90 14.24 -14.13
C PRO A 4 -0.04 13.35 -13.31
N ASN A 5 -1.29 13.78 -13.07
CA ASN A 5 -2.25 13.07 -12.23
C ASN A 5 -3.17 12.13 -13.03
N ASN A 6 -3.13 12.17 -14.36
CA ASN A 6 -3.90 11.27 -15.21
C ASN A 6 -3.02 10.10 -15.71
N SER A 7 -2.49 9.31 -14.76
CA SER A 7 -1.69 8.13 -15.08
C SER A 7 -2.56 6.99 -15.61
N ILE A 8 -2.91 7.08 -16.89
CA ILE A 8 -3.31 5.92 -17.68
C ILE A 8 -2.34 5.80 -18.85
N PRO A 9 -1.39 4.83 -18.86
CA PRO A 9 -0.93 4.30 -20.13
C PRO A 9 -2.12 3.53 -20.70
N GLN A 10 -3.02 4.25 -21.38
CA GLN A 10 -3.94 3.62 -22.30
C GLN A 10 -3.03 2.93 -23.29
N PHE A 11 -3.27 1.64 -23.54
CA PHE A 11 -2.74 1.03 -24.74
C PHE A 11 -3.13 1.96 -25.89
N HIS A 12 -2.17 2.73 -26.39
CA HIS A 12 -2.44 3.74 -27.39
C HIS A 12 -2.38 3.02 -28.72
N PRO A 13 -3.53 2.73 -29.36
CA PRO A 13 -3.52 2.02 -30.62
C PRO A 13 -2.74 2.86 -31.63
N SER A 14 -1.87 2.20 -32.38
CA SER A 14 -1.12 2.81 -33.48
C SER A 14 -1.98 3.03 -34.72
N GLY A 15 -3.22 2.50 -34.74
CA GLY A 15 -4.07 2.42 -35.92
C GLY A 15 -3.69 1.28 -36.86
N ASN A 16 -2.61 0.54 -36.56
CA ASN A 16 -2.17 -0.64 -37.29
C ASN A 16 -2.32 -1.87 -36.39
N ALA A 17 -3.24 -2.78 -36.75
CA ALA A 17 -3.57 -3.95 -35.94
C ALA A 17 -2.38 -4.88 -35.68
N GLU A 18 -1.45 -5.00 -36.63
CA GLU A 18 -0.25 -5.83 -36.49
C GLU A 18 0.74 -5.21 -35.49
N VAL A 19 0.95 -3.90 -35.58
CA VAL A 19 1.79 -3.15 -34.62
C VAL A 19 1.17 -3.22 -33.23
N ASP A 20 -0.15 -3.07 -33.15
CA ASP A 20 -0.90 -3.14 -31.90
C ASP A 20 -0.78 -4.51 -31.21
N LEU A 21 -0.84 -5.59 -31.98
CA LEU A 21 -0.62 -6.95 -31.47
C LEU A 21 0.80 -7.11 -30.91
N ARG A 22 1.82 -6.63 -31.64
CA ARG A 22 3.23 -6.66 -31.19
C ARG A 22 3.45 -5.83 -29.94
N MET A 23 2.83 -4.66 -29.83
CA MET A 23 2.88 -3.82 -28.64
C MET A 23 2.29 -4.54 -27.42
N ARG A 24 1.13 -5.18 -27.57
CA ARG A 24 0.52 -5.98 -26.49
C ARG A 24 1.40 -7.17 -26.10
N ALA A 25 1.93 -7.90 -27.07
CA ALA A 25 2.84 -9.03 -26.82
C ALA A 25 4.10 -8.57 -26.07
N SER A 26 4.66 -7.41 -26.44
CA SER A 26 5.81 -6.81 -25.75
C SER A 26 5.49 -6.47 -24.29
N GLN A 27 4.34 -5.83 -24.03
CA GLN A 27 3.89 -5.54 -22.67
C GLN A 27 3.72 -6.82 -21.84
N GLN A 28 3.06 -7.85 -22.40
CA GLN A 28 2.88 -9.14 -21.72
C GLN A 28 4.21 -9.81 -21.38
N ARG A 29 5.18 -9.83 -22.31
CA ARG A 29 6.51 -10.40 -22.08
C ARG A 29 7.23 -9.69 -20.93
N VAL A 30 7.28 -8.36 -20.94
CA VAL A 30 7.94 -7.58 -19.88
C VAL A 30 7.29 -7.85 -18.51
N HIS A 31 5.96 -7.98 -18.47
CA HIS A 31 5.27 -8.33 -17.24
C HIS A 31 5.61 -9.74 -16.75
N GLN A 32 5.68 -10.72 -17.65
CA GLN A 32 6.07 -12.09 -17.32
C GLN A 32 7.51 -12.15 -16.81
N GLU A 33 8.45 -11.51 -17.50
CA GLU A 33 9.85 -11.42 -17.10
C GLU A 33 9.99 -10.79 -15.70
N ARG A 34 9.23 -9.71 -15.42
CA ARG A 34 9.20 -9.09 -14.09
C ARG A 34 8.71 -10.05 -12.99
N ARG A 35 7.78 -10.96 -13.30
CA ARG A 35 7.29 -11.96 -12.34
C ARG A 35 8.34 -13.05 -12.12
N GLU A 36 8.98 -13.52 -13.17
CA GLU A 36 10.02 -14.56 -13.11
C GLU A 36 11.27 -14.10 -12.36
N HIS A 37 11.70 -12.86 -12.60
CA HIS A 37 12.87 -12.28 -11.94
C HIS A 37 12.56 -11.70 -10.55
N ARG A 38 11.31 -11.83 -10.06
CA ARG A 38 10.96 -11.34 -8.73
C ARG A 38 11.69 -12.19 -7.68
N PRO A 39 12.36 -11.56 -6.69
CA PRO A 39 12.93 -12.30 -5.57
C PRO A 39 11.85 -13.11 -4.83
N LYS A 40 12.15 -14.37 -4.52
CA LYS A 40 11.21 -15.31 -3.87
C LYS A 40 10.59 -14.74 -2.58
N ASN A 41 11.37 -14.02 -1.78
CA ASN A 41 10.89 -13.39 -0.55
C ASN A 41 9.84 -12.30 -0.83
N THR A 42 10.04 -11.51 -1.88
CA THR A 42 9.08 -10.49 -2.30
C THR A 42 7.81 -11.14 -2.82
N THR A 43 7.93 -12.21 -3.61
CA THR A 43 6.78 -13.00 -4.07
C THR A 43 5.95 -13.50 -2.90
N ASN A 44 6.57 -14.21 -1.95
CA ASN A 44 5.86 -14.75 -0.79
C ASN A 44 5.20 -13.66 0.06
N THR A 45 5.90 -12.55 0.29
CA THR A 45 5.37 -11.41 1.04
C THR A 45 4.16 -10.83 0.34
N TYR A 46 4.26 -10.55 -0.96
CA TYR A 46 3.18 -9.95 -1.73
C TYR A 46 1.99 -10.89 -1.83
N ASP A 47 2.21 -12.17 -2.13
CA ASP A 47 1.16 -13.18 -2.21
C ASP A 47 0.38 -13.29 -0.89
N SER A 48 1.08 -13.26 0.25
CA SER A 48 0.44 -13.27 1.57
C SER A 48 -0.43 -12.04 1.78
N MET A 49 0.08 -10.84 1.46
CA MET A 49 -0.64 -9.58 1.64
C MET A 49 -1.82 -9.42 0.67
N GLN A 50 -1.68 -9.93 -0.56
CA GLN A 50 -2.75 -9.95 -1.56
C GLN A 50 -3.87 -10.89 -1.14
N LYS A 51 -3.55 -12.11 -0.68
CA LYS A 51 -4.55 -13.05 -0.13
C LYS A 51 -5.30 -12.46 1.04
N GLU A 52 -4.59 -11.77 1.91
CA GLU A 52 -5.20 -11.10 3.05
C GLU A 52 -6.19 -10.01 2.62
N PHE A 53 -5.80 -9.14 1.67
CA PHE A 53 -6.70 -8.12 1.12
C PHE A 53 -7.93 -8.75 0.45
N LEU A 54 -7.75 -9.82 -0.33
CA LEU A 54 -8.87 -10.51 -0.98
C LEU A 54 -9.81 -11.18 0.02
N ALA A 55 -9.27 -11.81 1.07
CA ALA A 55 -10.08 -12.37 2.15
C ALA A 55 -10.86 -11.28 2.90
N TRP A 56 -10.26 -10.11 3.11
CA TRP A 56 -10.95 -8.95 3.63
C TRP A 56 -12.06 -8.48 2.70
N CYS A 57 -11.81 -8.40 1.39
CA CYS A 57 -12.84 -8.06 0.41
C CYS A 57 -14.00 -9.06 0.46
N ASP A 58 -13.72 -10.36 0.53
CA ASP A 58 -14.74 -11.41 0.58
C ASP A 58 -15.62 -11.32 1.84
N ARG A 59 -15.04 -10.90 2.97
CA ARG A 59 -15.77 -10.66 4.23
C ARG A 59 -16.59 -9.37 4.20
N THR A 60 -16.10 -8.34 3.50
CA THR A 60 -16.63 -6.98 3.57
C THR A 60 -17.68 -6.69 2.51
N PHE A 61 -17.43 -7.13 1.28
CA PHE A 61 -18.33 -6.97 0.14
C PHE A 61 -18.90 -8.35 -0.15
N GLY A 62 -20.22 -8.53 0.04
CA GLY A 62 -20.88 -9.84 -0.13
C GLY A 62 -20.68 -10.46 -1.50
N ALA A 63 -21.09 -11.73 -1.67
CA ALA A 63 -20.92 -12.47 -2.92
C ALA A 63 -21.63 -11.84 -4.13
N GLU A 64 -22.62 -10.99 -3.89
CA GLU A 64 -23.39 -10.28 -4.92
C GLU A 64 -22.62 -9.12 -5.58
N ASP A 65 -21.51 -8.64 -4.99
CA ASP A 65 -20.68 -7.60 -5.62
C ASP A 65 -19.83 -8.21 -6.76
N PRO A 66 -20.12 -7.93 -8.04
CA PRO A 66 -19.34 -8.49 -9.14
C PRO A 66 -17.90 -7.95 -9.17
N ALA A 67 -17.64 -6.82 -8.53
CA ALA A 67 -16.32 -6.23 -8.38
C ALA A 67 -15.67 -6.56 -7.03
N ARG A 68 -16.19 -7.52 -6.26
CA ARG A 68 -15.75 -7.87 -4.90
C ARG A 68 -14.23 -7.97 -4.78
N GLN A 69 -13.61 -8.78 -5.63
CA GLN A 69 -12.16 -9.02 -5.65
C GLN A 69 -11.39 -8.08 -6.57
N THR A 70 -12.07 -7.20 -7.30
CA THR A 70 -11.44 -6.22 -8.19
C THR A 70 -10.90 -5.06 -7.36
N VAL A 71 -9.59 -4.82 -7.46
CA VAL A 71 -8.91 -3.75 -6.71
C VAL A 71 -9.35 -2.39 -7.22
N ASN A 72 -9.80 -1.50 -6.35
CA ASN A 72 -10.01 -0.09 -6.67
C ASN A 72 -9.50 0.79 -5.52
N GLY A 73 -9.20 2.06 -5.81
CA GLY A 73 -8.59 2.97 -4.83
C GLY A 73 -9.42 3.12 -3.55
N SER A 74 -10.74 3.26 -3.66
CA SER A 74 -11.63 3.40 -2.50
C SER A 74 -11.59 2.18 -1.57
N LYS A 75 -11.58 0.96 -2.12
CA LYS A 75 -11.41 -0.29 -1.34
C LYS A 75 -10.07 -0.30 -0.61
N VAL A 76 -9.00 0.14 -1.27
CA VAL A 76 -7.67 0.19 -0.65
C VAL A 76 -7.61 1.19 0.49
N VAL A 77 -8.13 2.41 0.33
CA VAL A 77 -8.20 3.39 1.42
C VAL A 77 -9.01 2.85 2.60
N TYR A 78 -10.18 2.28 2.32
CA TYR A 78 -11.06 1.71 3.34
C TYR A 78 -10.38 0.56 4.11
N TYR A 79 -9.68 -0.32 3.39
CA TYR A 79 -8.89 -1.40 3.98
C TYR A 79 -7.78 -0.88 4.89
N ILE A 80 -6.98 0.09 4.43
CA ILE A 80 -5.87 0.61 5.22
C ILE A 80 -6.39 1.25 6.50
N GLU A 81 -7.42 2.11 6.39
CA GLU A 81 -7.99 2.82 7.53
C GLU A 81 -8.61 1.88 8.58
N ASN A 82 -9.36 0.86 8.14
CA ASN A 82 -10.16 0.04 9.05
C ASN A 82 -9.46 -1.22 9.52
N GLU A 83 -8.51 -1.76 8.76
CA GLU A 83 -7.80 -2.99 9.12
C GLU A 83 -6.36 -2.71 9.50
N LEU A 84 -5.57 -2.09 8.61
CA LEU A 84 -4.13 -1.97 8.82
C LEU A 84 -3.76 -0.97 9.91
N CYS A 85 -4.40 0.21 9.94
CA CYS A 85 -4.12 1.23 10.94
C CYS A 85 -4.48 0.80 12.36
N LYS A 86 -5.47 -0.10 12.52
CA LYS A 86 -5.93 -0.61 13.82
C LYS A 86 -5.18 -1.88 14.27
N ARG A 87 -4.35 -2.45 13.39
CA ARG A 87 -3.67 -3.71 13.65
C ARG A 87 -2.46 -3.55 14.56
N LYS A 88 -2.43 -4.35 15.62
CA LYS A 88 -1.27 -4.47 16.52
C LYS A 88 -0.14 -5.26 15.88
N LYS A 89 1.10 -4.91 16.19
CA LYS A 89 2.27 -5.69 15.80
C LYS A 89 2.26 -7.05 16.50
N LEU A 90 2.58 -8.10 15.75
CA LEU A 90 2.74 -9.45 16.31
C LEU A 90 4.07 -9.61 17.05
N ARG A 91 5.10 -8.88 16.62
CA ARG A 91 6.45 -8.92 17.22
C ARG A 91 6.83 -7.52 17.66
N LEU A 92 6.96 -7.36 18.97
CA LEU A 92 7.35 -6.11 19.61
C LEU A 92 8.86 -6.09 19.83
N LYS A 93 9.46 -4.91 19.67
CA LYS A 93 10.83 -4.67 20.12
C LYS A 93 10.85 -4.54 21.64
N ARG A 94 12.03 -4.72 22.24
CA ARG A 94 12.22 -4.55 23.68
C ARG A 94 11.83 -3.12 24.08
N GLY A 95 10.89 -2.99 25.02
CA GLY A 95 10.37 -1.70 25.49
C GLY A 95 9.36 -1.02 24.55
N GLU A 96 8.89 -1.71 23.51
CA GLU A 96 7.82 -1.22 22.64
C GLU A 96 6.45 -1.44 23.29
N ASP A 97 5.54 -0.48 23.11
CA ASP A 97 4.17 -0.53 23.63
C ASP A 97 3.46 -1.83 23.20
N PRO A 98 2.86 -2.61 24.11
CA PRO A 98 2.02 -3.77 23.79
C PRO A 98 0.90 -3.50 22.78
N ASN A 99 0.47 -2.23 22.66
CA ASN A 99 -0.54 -1.77 21.71
C ASN A 99 0.04 -1.12 20.45
N ALA A 100 1.36 -1.21 20.22
CA ALA A 100 1.99 -0.66 19.03
C ALA A 100 1.36 -1.21 17.75
N THR A 101 0.92 -0.31 16.87
CA THR A 101 0.33 -0.65 15.58
C THR A 101 1.36 -0.75 14.47
N LEU A 102 0.97 -1.26 13.30
CA LEU A 102 1.86 -1.33 12.13
C LEU A 102 2.47 0.05 11.79
N SER A 103 3.76 0.05 11.41
CA SER A 103 4.41 1.27 10.93
C SER A 103 3.90 1.67 9.54
N VAL A 104 4.00 2.96 9.19
CA VAL A 104 3.63 3.44 7.85
C VAL A 104 4.42 2.70 6.75
N ASN A 105 5.70 2.37 6.99
CA ASN A 105 6.49 1.57 6.05
C ASN A 105 5.91 0.16 5.81
N THR A 106 5.32 -0.47 6.84
CA THR A 106 4.68 -1.78 6.66
C THR A 106 3.42 -1.64 5.82
N ILE A 107 2.63 -0.59 6.08
CA ILE A 107 1.42 -0.26 5.31
C ILE A 107 1.77 0.02 3.84
N GLU A 108 2.87 0.73 3.57
CA GLU A 108 3.38 0.96 2.21
C GLU A 108 3.70 -0.35 1.47
N ILE A 109 4.25 -1.35 2.15
CA ILE A 109 4.51 -2.67 1.54
C ILE A 109 3.19 -3.38 1.20
N HIS A 110 2.17 -3.31 2.08
CA HIS A 110 0.83 -3.82 1.77
C HIS A 110 0.23 -3.11 0.55
N LEU A 111 0.31 -1.78 0.49
CA LEU A 111 -0.17 -0.99 -0.64
C LEU A 111 0.57 -1.39 -1.93
N ALA A 112 1.89 -1.58 -1.88
CA ALA A 112 2.67 -2.02 -3.03
C ALA A 112 2.26 -3.42 -3.51
N ALA A 113 1.97 -4.35 -2.59
CA ALA A 113 1.45 -5.68 -2.91
C ALA A 113 0.06 -5.61 -3.56
N ILE A 114 -0.83 -4.76 -3.06
CA ILE A 114 -2.18 -4.56 -3.62
C ILE A 114 -2.13 -3.87 -4.98
N VAL A 115 -1.24 -2.89 -5.18
CA VAL A 115 -0.98 -2.28 -6.49
C VAL A 115 -0.46 -3.32 -7.48
N ASP A 116 0.39 -4.25 -7.03
CA ASP A 116 0.87 -5.34 -7.88
C ASP A 116 -0.26 -6.28 -8.32
N LEU A 117 -1.21 -6.58 -7.43
CA LEU A 117 -2.44 -7.31 -7.76
C LEU A 117 -3.30 -6.53 -8.76
N TRP A 118 -3.49 -5.22 -8.56
CA TRP A 118 -4.21 -4.38 -9.52
C TRP A 118 -3.57 -4.42 -10.91
N ARG A 119 -2.22 -4.36 -10.99
CA ARG A 119 -1.49 -4.46 -12.27
C ARG A 119 -1.75 -5.81 -12.95
N ASP A 120 -1.71 -6.91 -12.19
CA ASP A 120 -2.01 -8.24 -12.71
C ASP A 120 -3.46 -8.34 -13.23
N GLN A 121 -4.44 -7.84 -12.46
CA GLN A 121 -5.85 -7.83 -12.87
C GLN A 121 -6.07 -6.96 -14.12
N ARG A 122 -5.40 -5.82 -14.23
CA ARG A 122 -5.48 -4.92 -15.39
C ARG A 122 -4.87 -5.56 -16.63
N ASN A 123 -3.72 -6.21 -16.49
CA ASN A 123 -3.05 -6.91 -17.58
C ASN A 123 -3.86 -8.09 -18.12
N ARG A 124 -4.67 -8.72 -17.26
CA ARG A 124 -5.63 -9.76 -17.66
C ARG A 124 -6.93 -9.21 -18.24
N GLY A 125 -7.11 -7.89 -18.27
CA GLY A 125 -8.35 -7.25 -18.73
C GLY A 125 -9.53 -7.37 -17.76
N ILE A 126 -9.29 -7.76 -16.51
CA ILE A 126 -10.33 -7.93 -15.48
C ILE A 126 -10.64 -6.59 -14.79
N ASN A 127 -9.65 -5.71 -14.68
CA ASN A 127 -9.75 -4.47 -13.91
C ASN A 127 -9.57 -3.23 -14.80
N SER A 128 -10.61 -2.40 -14.85
CA SER A 128 -10.65 -1.12 -15.58
C SER A 128 -10.52 0.11 -14.66
N PHE A 129 -10.50 -0.07 -13.34
CA PHE A 129 -10.43 1.03 -12.39
C PHE A 129 -9.09 1.78 -12.47
N PRO A 130 -9.06 3.07 -12.11
CA PRO A 130 -7.83 3.86 -12.01
C PRO A 130 -6.78 3.23 -11.07
N HIS A 131 -5.53 3.66 -11.21
CA HIS A 131 -4.45 3.17 -10.38
C HIS A 131 -4.73 3.48 -8.89
N PRO A 132 -4.78 2.47 -7.99
CA PRO A 132 -5.30 2.66 -6.63
C PRO A 132 -4.46 3.60 -5.76
N ARG A 133 -3.17 3.79 -6.10
CA ARG A 133 -2.28 4.75 -5.42
C ARG A 133 -2.79 6.19 -5.48
N ILE A 134 -3.48 6.58 -6.55
CA ILE A 134 -3.97 7.96 -6.74
C ILE A 134 -4.91 8.35 -5.59
N GLU A 135 -5.86 7.47 -5.26
CA GLU A 135 -6.80 7.67 -4.15
C GLU A 135 -6.14 7.55 -2.77
N CYS A 136 -5.03 6.82 -2.67
CA CYS A 136 -4.35 6.57 -1.40
C CYS A 136 -3.33 7.65 -1.02
N GLU A 137 -2.90 8.50 -1.95
CA GLU A 137 -1.74 9.38 -1.74
C GLU A 137 -1.93 10.35 -0.57
N GLN A 138 -3.03 11.11 -0.59
CA GLN A 138 -3.37 12.05 0.50
C GLN A 138 -3.54 11.35 1.85
N PHE A 139 -4.09 10.13 1.83
CA PHE A 139 -4.28 9.33 3.03
C PHE A 139 -2.92 8.87 3.62
N MET A 140 -2.02 8.36 2.78
CA MET A 140 -0.68 7.93 3.18
C MET A 140 0.16 9.10 3.71
N ASP A 141 0.08 10.27 3.08
CA ASP A 141 0.71 11.50 3.55
C ASP A 141 0.21 11.90 4.94
N THR A 142 -1.10 11.82 5.15
CA THR A 142 -1.72 12.13 6.43
C THR A 142 -1.25 11.15 7.52
N LEU A 143 -1.15 9.86 7.20
CA LEU A 143 -0.63 8.85 8.12
C LEU A 143 0.84 9.10 8.48
N ALA A 144 1.69 9.41 7.50
CA ALA A 144 3.10 9.70 7.73
C ALA A 144 3.28 10.93 8.64
N ARG A 145 2.46 11.97 8.44
CA ARG A 145 2.46 13.17 9.29
C ARG A 145 2.00 12.86 10.71
N LYS A 146 0.94 12.05 10.88
CA LYS A 146 0.46 11.60 12.20
C LYS A 146 1.51 10.79 12.96
N GLU A 147 2.16 9.82 12.29
CA GLU A 147 3.24 9.03 12.90
C GLU A 147 4.42 9.92 13.30
N SER A 148 4.80 10.88 12.45
CA SER A 148 5.89 11.82 12.73
C SER A 148 5.58 12.75 13.90
N LYS A 149 4.33 13.23 14.01
CA LYS A 149 3.88 14.02 15.16
C LYS A 149 3.95 13.20 16.45
N LYS A 150 3.37 11.99 16.45
CA LYS A 150 3.43 11.08 17.61
C LYS A 150 4.86 10.82 18.09
N LYS A 151 5.78 10.55 17.16
CA LYS A 151 7.21 10.34 17.50
C LYS A 151 7.87 11.56 18.13
N ARG A 152 7.53 12.77 17.68
CA ARG A 152 8.05 14.01 18.29
C ARG A 152 7.49 14.19 19.69
N ASP A 153 6.19 14.02 19.87
CA ASP A 153 5.53 14.17 21.17
C ASP A 153 6.11 13.17 22.19
N GLU A 154 6.26 11.89 21.81
CA GLU A 154 6.90 10.87 22.65
C GLU A 154 8.40 11.14 22.93
N TYR A 155 9.10 11.81 22.01
CA TYR A 155 10.50 12.17 22.22
C TYR A 155 10.64 13.32 23.23
N HIS A 156 9.75 14.31 23.17
CA HIS A 156 9.69 15.37 24.17
C HIS A 156 9.44 14.81 25.58
N ASP A 157 8.57 13.81 25.73
CA ASP A 157 8.31 13.16 27.02
C ASP A 157 9.53 12.40 27.56
N ARG A 158 10.35 11.78 26.69
CA ARG A 158 11.59 11.10 27.12
C ARG A 158 12.67 12.08 27.59
N ALA A 159 12.70 13.29 27.06
CA ALA A 159 13.67 14.31 27.44
C ALA A 159 13.35 14.93 28.81
N ALA A 160 12.07 15.01 29.19
CA ALA A 160 11.59 15.63 30.43
C ALA A 160 11.90 14.86 31.73
N LEU A 161 12.53 13.68 31.65
CA LEU A 161 12.94 12.87 32.81
C LEU A 161 14.42 12.47 32.75
N THR A 162 15.23 13.25 32.03
CA THR A 162 16.67 12.98 31.88
C THR A 162 17.45 13.70 32.98
N ILE A 163 18.56 13.11 33.44
CA ILE A 163 19.47 13.57 34.51
C ILE A 163 19.96 15.04 34.35
N GLY A 164 19.75 15.66 33.19
CA GLY A 164 20.06 17.07 32.90
C GLY A 164 18.99 18.08 33.33
N ASP A 165 17.83 17.64 33.86
CA ASP A 165 16.86 18.55 34.50
C ASP A 165 17.41 18.88 35.89
N GLY A 166 18.33 19.87 35.89
CA GLY A 166 19.23 20.14 36.99
C GLY A 166 18.51 20.27 38.33
N TYR A 167 19.12 19.70 39.37
CA TYR A 167 18.76 19.97 40.75
C TYR A 167 18.73 21.50 40.94
N THR A 168 17.56 22.10 40.99
CA THR A 168 17.38 23.43 41.58
C THR A 168 17.64 23.27 43.06
N THR A 169 18.88 23.50 43.48
CA THR A 169 19.20 23.77 44.87
C THR A 169 18.51 25.09 45.22
N ILE A 170 17.41 24.97 45.94
CA ILE A 170 16.78 26.08 46.63
C ILE A 170 17.72 26.44 47.78
N GLU A 171 18.44 27.56 47.65
CA GLU A 171 19.03 28.27 48.81
C GLU A 171 18.04 29.30 49.35
#